data_AF-A0A349MXG5-F1
#
_entry.id   AF-A0A349MXG5-F1
#
_cell.length_a   1.000
_cell.length_b   1.000
_cell.length_c   1.000
_cell.angle_alpha   90.00
_cell.angle_beta   90.00
_cell.angle_gamma   90.00
#
_symmetry.space_group_name_H-M   'P 1'
#
loop_
_entity.id
_entity.type
_entity.pdbx_description
1 polymer ?
#
loop_
_entity_poly.entity_id
_entity_poly.type
_entity_poly.pdbx_seq_one_letter_code
_entity_poly.pdbx_strand_id
1 'polypeptide(L)'
;MIASSLHPYIHFPNAKEAMAYYRDVFGADHLFRIPVTKNAARELDLIDTDLNDSTMHGGFEVLGSEILCADDFMNQPQHATNIAIMLEFNADDTADVVKAQKFFARVANSGRVRVTVPYTNAYFGGKRGEFTDEYGVNWIINCRPQNWVQNAPVVDEEPLNEPA
;
A
#
# COMPACT_ATOMS: atom_id res chain seq x y z
N MET A 1 -25.44 -1.02 7.04
CA MET A 1 -24.89 -1.82 5.94
C MET A 1 -23.54 -1.23 5.59
N ILE A 2 -22.49 -2.05 5.56
CA ILE A 2 -21.18 -1.60 5.06
C ILE A 2 -21.26 -1.69 3.53
N ALA A 3 -20.99 -0.59 2.83
CA ALA A 3 -20.83 -0.63 1.38
C ALA A 3 -19.52 -1.35 1.04
N SER A 4 -19.45 -2.04 -0.10
CA SER A 4 -18.21 -2.68 -0.53
C SER A 4 -17.04 -1.68 -0.58
N SER A 5 -15.95 -1.98 0.11
CA SER A 5 -14.70 -1.22 0.10
C SER A 5 -13.56 -2.06 -0.51
N LEU A 6 -12.49 -1.39 -0.93
CA LEU A 6 -11.28 -2.03 -1.46
C LEU A 6 -10.10 -1.68 -0.57
N HIS A 7 -9.40 -2.70 -0.09
CA HIS A 7 -8.23 -2.55 0.76
C HIS A 7 -7.12 -3.47 0.24
N PRO A 8 -5.87 -2.99 0.15
CA PRO A 8 -4.74 -3.90 0.03
C PRO A 8 -4.70 -4.83 1.24
N TYR A 9 -4.53 -6.12 1.00
CA TYR A 9 -4.28 -7.12 2.03
C TYR A 9 -2.91 -7.74 1.80
N ILE A 10 -1.97 -7.47 2.68
CA ILE A 10 -0.55 -7.84 2.49
C ILE A 10 -0.18 -8.97 3.45
N HIS A 11 0.36 -10.05 2.90
CA HIS A 11 0.95 -11.13 3.68
C HIS A 11 2.44 -10.84 3.88
N PHE A 12 2.86 -10.68 5.12
CA PHE A 12 4.26 -10.42 5.47
C PHE A 12 4.89 -11.66 6.08
N PRO A 13 6.22 -11.86 5.96
CA PRO A 13 6.92 -12.88 6.74
C PRO A 13 6.67 -12.73 8.26
N ASN A 14 6.56 -11.49 8.73
CA ASN A 14 6.11 -11.14 10.08
C ASN A 14 5.39 -9.79 10.05
N ALA A 15 4.06 -9.81 10.18
CA ALA A 15 3.26 -8.59 10.07
C ALA A 15 3.42 -7.66 11.29
N LYS A 16 3.79 -8.20 12.46
CA LYS A 16 4.04 -7.38 13.65
C LYS A 16 5.26 -6.49 13.46
N GLU A 17 6.35 -7.04 12.90
CA GLU A 17 7.54 -6.28 12.52
C GLU A 17 7.26 -5.31 11.36
N ALA A 18 6.48 -5.75 10.37
CA ALA A 18 6.07 -4.90 9.25
C ALA A 18 5.27 -3.67 9.72
N MET A 19 4.28 -3.85 10.59
CA MET A 19 3.52 -2.75 11.16
C MET A 19 4.41 -1.77 11.94
N ALA A 20 5.38 -2.26 12.70
CA ALA A 20 6.35 -1.40 13.38
C ALA A 20 7.18 -0.58 12.37
N TYR A 21 7.62 -1.20 11.28
CA TYR A 21 8.29 -0.51 10.17
C TYR A 21 7.41 0.59 9.56
N TYR A 22 6.15 0.31 9.22
CA TYR A 22 5.26 1.33 8.62
C TYR A 22 4.96 2.47 9.59
N ARG A 23 4.80 2.21 10.90
CA ARG A 23 4.72 3.28 11.90
C ARG A 23 5.97 4.16 11.88
N ASP A 24 7.14 3.56 11.88
CA ASP A 24 8.39 4.31 12.04
C ASP A 24 8.79 5.04 10.74
N VAL A 25 8.68 4.38 9.58
CA VAL A 25 9.12 4.92 8.28
C VAL A 25 8.02 5.73 7.61
N PHE A 26 6.78 5.24 7.57
CA PHE A 26 5.67 5.88 6.87
C PHE A 26 4.92 6.86 7.79
N GLY A 27 5.13 6.77 9.11
CA GLY A 27 4.32 7.53 10.06
C GLY A 27 2.90 6.96 10.15
N ALA A 28 2.74 5.66 9.93
CA ALA A 28 1.45 5.00 10.01
C ALA A 28 0.86 5.08 11.42
N ASP A 29 -0.46 5.19 11.50
CA ASP A 29 -1.23 5.24 12.73
C ASP A 29 -2.39 4.22 12.71
N HIS A 30 -3.23 4.23 13.76
CA HIS A 30 -4.35 3.29 13.93
C HIS A 30 -3.97 1.80 13.81
N LEU A 31 -2.76 1.43 14.23
CA LEU A 31 -2.28 0.06 14.21
C LEU A 31 -3.17 -0.84 15.09
N PHE A 32 -3.60 -1.97 14.54
CA PHE A 32 -4.25 -3.02 15.30
C PHE A 32 -3.70 -4.41 14.91
N ARG A 33 -3.76 -5.35 15.85
CA ARG A 33 -3.21 -6.69 15.67
C ARG A 33 -4.02 -7.73 16.43
N ILE A 34 -4.39 -8.80 15.73
CA ILE A 34 -5.04 -9.99 16.25
C ILE A 34 -4.06 -11.16 16.09
N PRO A 35 -3.45 -11.65 17.17
CA PRO A 35 -2.52 -12.77 17.09
C PRO A 35 -3.23 -14.11 16.87
N VAL A 36 -2.48 -15.13 16.46
CA VAL A 36 -2.99 -16.51 16.40
C VAL A 36 -3.33 -16.98 17.81
N THR A 37 -4.52 -17.56 17.98
CA THR A 37 -4.92 -18.16 19.27
C THR A 37 -4.47 -19.61 19.37
N LYS A 38 -4.33 -20.14 20.58
CA LYS A 38 -4.03 -21.57 20.80
C LYS A 38 -5.01 -22.51 20.12
N ASN A 39 -6.28 -22.12 20.00
CA ASN A 39 -7.29 -22.95 19.33
C ASN A 39 -7.12 -22.90 17.82
N ALA A 40 -6.98 -21.70 17.24
CA ALA A 40 -6.73 -21.52 15.82
C ALA A 40 -5.44 -22.23 15.37
N ALA A 41 -4.39 -22.19 16.20
CA ALA A 41 -3.15 -22.89 15.94
C ALA A 41 -3.34 -24.42 15.79
N ARG A 42 -4.24 -25.03 16.56
CA ARG A 42 -4.55 -26.46 16.43
C ARG A 42 -5.43 -26.75 15.22
N GLU A 43 -6.41 -25.89 14.95
CA GLU A 43 -7.38 -26.08 13.85
C GLU A 43 -6.75 -25.91 12.48
N LEU A 44 -5.76 -25.01 12.37
CA LEU A 44 -5.07 -24.66 11.12
C LEU A 44 -3.69 -25.31 10.97
N ASP A 45 -3.32 -26.23 11.88
CA ASP A 45 -2.02 -26.90 11.91
C ASP A 45 -0.81 -25.93 11.98
N LEU A 46 -0.95 -24.87 12.79
CA LEU A 46 0.07 -23.84 13.06
C LEU A 46 0.67 -24.00 14.46
N ILE A 47 0.89 -25.23 14.91
CA ILE A 47 1.23 -25.54 16.32
C ILE A 47 2.63 -25.00 16.71
N ASP A 48 3.53 -24.86 15.74
CA ASP A 48 4.90 -24.35 15.95
C ASP A 48 5.01 -22.82 15.87
N THR A 49 3.90 -22.12 15.61
CA THR A 49 3.87 -20.65 15.50
C THR A 49 4.05 -19.99 16.88
N ASP A 50 4.94 -18.99 16.97
CA ASP A 50 5.01 -18.13 18.15
C ASP A 50 3.75 -17.25 18.24
N LEU A 51 2.86 -17.59 19.17
CA LEU A 51 1.59 -16.87 19.35
C LEU A 51 1.77 -15.41 19.79
N ASN A 52 2.89 -15.05 20.43
CA ASN A 52 3.15 -13.68 20.86
C ASN A 52 3.62 -12.78 19.72
N ASP A 53 4.23 -13.40 18.71
CA ASP A 53 4.80 -12.71 17.55
C ASP A 53 3.90 -12.79 16.31
N SER A 54 3.09 -13.82 16.22
CA SER A 54 2.24 -14.07 15.06
C SER A 54 1.06 -13.11 14.93
N THR A 55 0.66 -12.84 13.70
CA THR A 55 -0.47 -11.99 13.34
C THR A 55 -1.41 -12.75 12.41
N MET A 56 -2.58 -13.13 12.92
CA MET A 56 -3.64 -13.72 12.10
C MET A 56 -4.32 -12.66 11.23
N HIS A 57 -4.52 -11.48 11.80
CA HIS A 57 -5.07 -10.33 11.10
C HIS A 57 -4.61 -9.04 11.79
N GLY A 58 -4.25 -8.03 11.02
CA GLY A 58 -3.86 -6.73 11.52
C GLY A 58 -4.05 -5.67 10.46
N GLY A 59 -3.73 -4.44 10.81
CA GLY A 59 -3.84 -3.33 9.89
C GLY A 59 -3.28 -2.05 10.48
N PHE A 60 -3.11 -1.08 9.60
CA PHE A 60 -2.61 0.26 9.91
C PHE A 60 -3.09 1.23 8.85
N GLU A 61 -3.07 2.51 9.18
CA GLU A 61 -3.42 3.58 8.24
C GLU A 61 -2.17 4.35 7.81
N VAL A 62 -2.03 4.58 6.51
CA VAL A 62 -1.05 5.51 5.95
C VAL A 62 -1.82 6.70 5.40
N LEU A 63 -1.66 7.87 6.04
CA LEU A 63 -2.33 9.12 5.65
C LEU A 63 -3.87 9.04 5.61
N GLY A 64 -4.45 8.15 6.42
CA GLY A 64 -5.89 7.86 6.48
C GLY A 64 -6.36 6.76 5.53
N SER A 65 -5.46 6.11 4.79
CA SER A 65 -5.78 4.95 3.94
C SER A 65 -5.46 3.65 4.68
N GLU A 66 -6.49 2.84 4.92
CA GLU A 66 -6.39 1.56 5.63
C GLU A 66 -5.73 0.48 4.78
N ILE A 67 -4.74 -0.17 5.37
CA ILE A 67 -4.01 -1.31 4.82
C ILE A 67 -4.14 -2.46 5.79
N LEU A 68 -4.58 -3.61 5.27
CA LEU A 68 -4.79 -4.82 6.05
C LEU A 68 -3.62 -5.79 5.82
N CYS A 69 -3.35 -6.62 6.82
CA CYS A 69 -2.24 -7.57 6.74
C CYS A 69 -2.42 -8.80 7.63
N ALA A 70 -1.60 -9.80 7.38
CA ALA A 70 -1.39 -10.97 8.23
C ALA A 70 0.02 -11.52 8.00
N ASP A 71 0.41 -12.49 8.83
CA ASP A 71 1.58 -13.29 8.51
C ASP A 71 1.31 -14.18 7.30
N ASP A 72 2.38 -14.48 6.57
CA ASP A 72 2.40 -15.55 5.60
C ASP A 72 2.74 -16.88 6.28
N PHE A 73 1.70 -17.63 6.66
CA PHE A 73 1.85 -18.94 7.29
C PHE A 73 2.34 -20.05 6.35
N MET A 74 2.38 -19.80 5.03
CA MET A 74 2.86 -20.78 4.04
C MET A 74 4.37 -20.66 3.76
N ASN A 75 5.06 -19.69 4.39
CA ASN A 75 6.48 -19.38 4.13
C ASN A 75 6.80 -19.23 2.63
N GLN A 76 5.85 -18.72 1.84
CA GLN A 76 6.04 -18.41 0.43
C GLN A 76 5.69 -16.95 0.18
N PRO A 77 6.47 -15.99 0.72
CA PRO A 77 6.20 -14.59 0.50
C PRO A 77 6.41 -14.29 -0.98
N GLN A 78 5.32 -14.34 -1.75
CA GLN A 78 5.31 -13.89 -3.13
C GLN A 78 5.10 -12.38 -3.09
N HIS A 79 6.19 -11.64 -3.25
CA HIS A 79 6.09 -10.22 -3.57
C HIS A 79 5.39 -10.11 -4.93
N ALA A 80 4.13 -9.70 -4.92
CA ALA A 80 3.40 -9.35 -6.14
C ALA A 80 4.00 -8.05 -6.70
N THR A 81 5.14 -8.14 -7.38
CA THR A 81 5.81 -6.98 -7.98
C THR A 81 4.96 -6.30 -9.07
N ASN A 82 3.88 -6.94 -9.49
CA ASN A 82 2.92 -6.47 -10.49
C ASN A 82 1.79 -5.61 -9.91
N ILE A 83 1.64 -5.51 -8.59
CA ILE A 83 0.64 -4.65 -7.94
C ILE A 83 1.38 -3.50 -7.24
N ALA A 84 0.90 -2.28 -7.45
CA ALA A 84 1.38 -1.09 -6.75
C ALA A 84 0.24 -0.45 -5.95
N ILE A 85 0.58 0.11 -4.79
CA ILE A 85 -0.34 0.92 -3.99
C ILE A 85 -0.11 2.38 -4.35
N MET A 86 -1.15 3.04 -4.87
CA MET A 86 -1.10 4.45 -5.22
C MET A 86 -1.87 5.29 -4.21
N LEU A 87 -1.20 6.26 -3.61
CA LEU A 87 -1.83 7.30 -2.80
C LEU A 87 -2.05 8.53 -3.66
N GLU A 88 -3.31 8.93 -3.76
CA GLU A 88 -3.77 10.05 -4.60
C GLU A 88 -3.97 11.31 -3.76
N PHE A 89 -3.47 12.42 -4.28
CA PHE A 89 -3.58 13.75 -3.68
C PHE A 89 -4.08 14.74 -4.71
N ASN A 90 -4.85 15.73 -4.26
CA ASN A 90 -5.34 16.77 -5.15
C ASN A 90 -4.24 17.82 -5.41
N ALA A 91 -3.85 17.99 -6.68
CA ALA A 91 -2.89 19.02 -7.07
C ALA A 91 -3.46 20.44 -6.99
N ASP A 92 -4.79 20.58 -6.99
CA ASP A 92 -5.49 21.85 -6.88
C ASP A 92 -5.66 22.28 -5.41
N ASP A 93 -5.36 21.41 -4.44
CA ASP A 93 -5.35 21.71 -3.00
C ASP A 93 -3.92 21.82 -2.46
N THR A 94 -3.56 23.02 -2.02
CA THR A 94 -2.22 23.31 -1.48
C THR A 94 -1.86 22.45 -0.26
N ALA A 95 -2.84 22.12 0.59
CA ALA A 95 -2.60 21.29 1.76
C ALA A 95 -2.21 19.86 1.36
N ASP A 96 -2.89 19.30 0.37
CA ASP A 96 -2.61 17.98 -0.19
C ASP A 96 -1.24 17.93 -0.90
N VAL A 97 -0.89 18.95 -1.69
CA VAL A 97 0.44 19.06 -2.30
C VAL A 97 1.55 19.04 -1.23
N VAL A 98 1.37 19.81 -0.15
CA VAL A 98 2.34 19.86 0.95
C VAL A 98 2.38 18.51 1.70
N LYS A 99 1.22 17.87 1.92
CA LYS A 99 1.13 16.55 2.56
C LYS A 99 1.87 15.49 1.75
N ALA A 100 1.63 15.41 0.44
CA ALA A 100 2.31 14.48 -0.47
C ALA A 100 3.82 14.68 -0.49
N GLN A 101 4.28 15.94 -0.60
CA GLN A 101 5.70 16.27 -0.62
C GLN A 101 6.40 15.91 0.71
N LYS A 102 5.78 16.23 1.85
CA LYS A 102 6.32 15.89 3.17
C LYS A 102 6.40 14.39 3.39
N PHE A 103 5.35 13.66 3.00
CA PHE A 103 5.31 12.21 3.10
C PHE A 103 6.40 11.57 2.24
N PHE A 104 6.52 11.95 0.96
CA PHE A 104 7.56 11.40 0.08
C PHE A 104 8.96 11.71 0.61
N ALA A 105 9.21 12.94 1.07
CA ALA A 105 10.50 13.31 1.65
C ALA A 105 10.83 12.49 2.90
N ARG A 106 9.83 12.22 3.76
CA ARG A 106 10.00 11.37 4.95
C ARG A 106 10.48 9.97 4.57
N VAL A 107 9.75 9.29 3.68
CA VAL A 107 10.09 7.91 3.30
C VAL A 107 11.42 7.86 2.55
N ALA A 108 11.67 8.77 1.61
CA ALA A 108 12.92 8.82 0.85
C ALA A 108 14.15 9.07 1.75
N ASN A 109 14.03 9.94 2.75
CA ASN A 109 15.12 10.28 3.67
C ASN A 109 15.33 9.22 4.78
N SER A 110 14.45 8.22 4.90
CA SER A 110 14.59 7.15 5.90
C SER A 110 15.82 6.27 5.67
N GLY A 111 16.34 6.23 4.43
CA GLY A 111 17.38 5.28 4.00
C GLY A 111 16.92 3.82 3.93
N ARG A 112 15.62 3.58 4.14
CA ARG A 112 14.99 2.24 4.21
C ARG A 112 14.13 1.91 2.99
N VAL A 113 14.01 2.83 2.04
CA VAL A 113 13.28 2.59 0.78
C VAL A 113 14.20 2.76 -0.41
N ARG A 114 13.90 2.08 -1.51
CA ARG A 114 14.55 2.30 -2.79
C ARG A 114 13.67 3.20 -3.66
N VAL A 115 14.04 4.46 -3.80
CA VAL A 115 13.37 5.40 -4.72
C VAL A 115 13.58 4.91 -6.16
N THR A 116 12.49 4.63 -6.86
CA THR A 116 12.50 4.18 -8.27
C THR A 116 12.25 5.34 -9.22
N VAL A 117 11.42 6.29 -8.81
CA VAL A 117 11.17 7.55 -9.52
C VAL A 117 11.21 8.69 -8.49
N PRO A 118 12.12 9.67 -8.61
CA PRO A 118 12.13 10.84 -7.73
C PRO A 118 10.81 11.61 -7.79
N TYR A 119 10.38 12.19 -6.68
CA TYR A 119 9.15 12.99 -6.65
C TYR A 119 9.34 14.31 -7.41
N THR A 120 8.82 14.37 -8.63
CA THR A 120 9.02 15.46 -9.59
C THR A 120 7.74 15.75 -10.37
N ASN A 121 7.77 16.77 -11.24
CA ASN A 121 6.64 17.11 -12.10
C ASN A 121 6.29 15.92 -13.00
N ALA A 122 5.02 15.52 -12.98
CA ALA A 122 4.53 14.46 -13.84
C ALA A 122 4.27 14.99 -15.26
N TYR A 123 4.46 14.14 -16.27
CA TYR A 123 4.27 14.50 -17.67
C TYR A 123 2.85 15.02 -17.97
N PHE A 124 1.84 14.47 -17.31
CA PHE A 124 0.43 14.83 -17.49
C PHE A 124 -0.06 15.92 -16.50
N GLY A 125 0.86 16.63 -15.85
CA GLY A 125 0.55 17.66 -14.85
C GLY A 125 0.55 17.12 -13.41
N GLY A 126 0.73 18.01 -12.45
CA GLY A 126 0.92 17.65 -11.04
C GLY A 126 2.32 17.08 -10.76
N LYS A 127 2.43 16.25 -9.72
CA LYS A 127 3.70 15.62 -9.28
C LYS A 127 3.54 14.13 -9.03
N ARG A 128 4.59 13.37 -9.30
CA ARG A 128 4.63 11.92 -9.10
C ARG A 128 5.99 11.50 -8.58
N GLY A 129 5.99 10.49 -7.72
CA GLY A 129 7.20 9.78 -7.29
C GLY A 129 6.86 8.36 -6.91
N GLU A 130 7.85 7.49 -7.00
CA GLU A 130 7.71 6.05 -6.77
C GLU A 130 8.88 5.50 -5.98
N PHE A 131 8.60 4.51 -5.14
CA PHE A 131 9.60 3.80 -4.39
C PHE A 131 9.14 2.37 -4.06
N THR A 132 10.09 1.49 -3.81
CA THR A 132 9.85 0.16 -3.24
C THR A 132 10.31 0.14 -1.79
N ASP A 133 9.49 -0.39 -0.88
CA ASP A 133 9.83 -0.51 0.54
C ASP A 133 10.64 -1.78 0.88
N GLU A 134 11.05 -1.95 2.14
CA GLU A 134 11.83 -3.13 2.59
C GLU A 134 11.10 -4.46 2.41
N TYR A 135 9.76 -4.43 2.33
CA TYR A 135 8.93 -5.62 2.11
C TYR A 135 8.59 -5.82 0.63
N GLY A 136 9.22 -5.06 -0.28
CA GLY A 136 9.04 -5.21 -1.72
C GLY A 136 7.74 -4.61 -2.26
N VAL A 137 6.97 -3.87 -1.46
CA VAL A 137 5.73 -3.23 -1.93
C VAL A 137 6.09 -2.00 -2.76
N ASN A 138 5.49 -1.89 -3.94
CA ASN A 138 5.65 -0.74 -4.81
C ASN A 138 4.63 0.35 -4.45
N TRP A 139 5.12 1.55 -4.20
CA TRP A 139 4.32 2.70 -3.81
C TRP A 139 4.40 3.80 -4.86
N ILE A 140 3.26 4.41 -5.17
CA ILE A 140 3.14 5.55 -6.06
C ILE A 140 2.52 6.69 -5.28
N ILE A 141 3.22 7.82 -5.19
CA ILE A 141 2.70 9.06 -4.62
C ILE A 141 2.33 9.95 -5.78
N ASN A 142 1.03 10.06 -6.03
CA ASN A 142 0.49 10.75 -7.18
C ASN A 142 -0.31 11.96 -6.73
N CYS A 143 0.11 13.14 -7.17
CA CYS A 143 -0.57 14.39 -6.93
C CYS A 143 -1.04 14.92 -8.28
N ARG A 144 -2.34 14.85 -8.54
CA ARG A 144 -2.91 15.12 -9.86
C ARG A 144 -4.05 16.13 -9.80
N PRO A 145 -4.29 16.90 -10.89
CA PRO A 145 -5.48 17.74 -10.99
C PRO A 145 -6.76 16.90 -11.00
N GLN A 146 -7.88 17.48 -10.57
CA GLN A 146 -9.17 16.79 -10.49
C GLN A 146 -9.61 16.21 -11.87
N ASN A 147 -9.37 16.95 -12.95
CA ASN A 147 -9.89 16.67 -14.30
C ASN A 147 -8.93 15.92 -15.23
N TRP A 148 -7.91 15.23 -14.71
CA TRP A 148 -6.89 14.61 -15.55
C TRP A 148 -7.45 13.53 -16.52
N VAL A 149 -8.48 12.78 -16.15
CA VAL A 149 -9.10 11.75 -17.00
C VAL A 149 -9.78 12.36 -18.22
N GLN A 150 -10.37 13.55 -18.10
CA GLN A 150 -11.02 14.24 -19.23
C GLN A 150 -10.02 14.70 -20.29
N ASN A 151 -8.75 14.85 -19.90
CA ASN A 151 -7.65 15.24 -20.79
C ASN A 151 -6.80 14.03 -21.23
N ALA A 152 -7.13 12.82 -20.76
CA ALA A 152 -6.46 11.62 -21.24
C ALA A 152 -6.86 11.39 -22.70
N PRO A 153 -5.93 11.00 -23.58
CA PRO A 153 -6.31 10.58 -24.93
C PRO A 153 -7.31 9.44 -24.81
N VAL A 154 -8.46 9.60 -25.48
CA VAL A 154 -9.47 8.54 -25.58
C VAL A 154 -8.78 7.35 -26.23
N VAL A 155 -8.78 6.21 -25.55
CA VAL A 155 -8.46 4.94 -26.20
C VAL A 155 -9.67 4.64 -27.06
N ASP A 156 -9.53 4.76 -28.38
CA ASP A 156 -10.60 4.36 -29.30
C ASP A 156 -10.94 2.90 -28.99
N GLU A 157 -12.15 2.66 -28.46
CA GLU A 157 -12.67 1.30 -28.33
C GLU A 157 -12.85 0.78 -29.75
N GLU A 158 -11.95 -0.09 -30.23
CA GLU A 158 -12.25 -0.87 -31.43
C GLU A 158 -13.55 -1.63 -31.15
N PRO A 159 -14.59 -1.48 -32.00
CA PRO A 159 -15.83 -2.19 -31.80
C PRO A 159 -15.53 -3.68 -31.74
N LEU A 160 -16.00 -4.34 -30.69
CA LEU A 160 -16.01 -5.79 -30.59
C LEU A 160 -16.68 -6.32 -31.86
N ASN A 161 -15.87 -6.87 -32.77
CA ASN A 161 -16.39 -7.60 -33.92
C ASN A 161 -17.15 -8.80 -33.36
N GLU A 162 -18.48 -8.70 -33.30
CA GLU A 162 -19.32 -9.86 -33.03
C GLU A 162 -19.03 -10.91 -34.11
N PRO A 163 -18.73 -12.17 -33.74
CA PRO A 163 -18.53 -13.21 -34.74
C PRO A 163 -19.85 -13.47 -35.49
N ALA A 164 -19.73 -13.56 -36.82
CA ALA A 164 -20.82 -13.85 -37.75
C ALA A 164 -21.44 -15.24 -37.57
#